data_AF-A0A966TY85-F1
#
_entry.id   AF-A0A966TY85-F1
#
_cell.length_a   1.000
_cell.length_b   1.000
_cell.length_c   1.000
_cell.angle_alpha   90.00
_cell.angle_beta   90.00
_cell.angle_gamma   90.00
#
_symmetry.space_group_name_H-M   'P 1'
#
loop_
_entity.id
_entity.type
_entity.pdbx_description
1 polymer ?
#
loop_
_entity_poly.entity_id
_entity_poly.type
_entity_poly.pdbx_seq_one_letter_code
_entity_poly.pdbx_strand_id
1 'polypeptide(L)' 'MRIYQFLTLDVFTTTRFGGNPLAVFPEAAGLSDAEMQAIAA' A
#
# COMPACT_ATOMS: atom_id res chain seq x y z
N MET A 1 18.32 8.22 3.56
CA MET A 1 17.19 7.86 2.69
C MET A 1 16.40 6.76 3.39
N ARG A 2 15.09 6.92 3.60
CA ARG A 2 14.22 5.89 4.21
C ARG A 2 13.68 4.99 3.08
N ILE A 3 13.64 3.68 3.30
CA ILE A 3 13.16 2.69 2.33
C ILE A 3 12.05 1.88 3.01
N TYR A 4 10.94 1.68 2.32
CA TYR A 4 9.80 0.91 2.81
C TYR A 4 9.45 -0.21 1.82
N GLN A 5 9.04 -1.35 2.37
CA GLN A 5 8.44 -2.44 1.59
C GLN A 5 6.94 -2.19 1.46
N PHE A 6 6.38 -2.49 0.29
CA PHE A 6 4.94 -2.46 0.09
C PHE A 6 4.50 -3.68 -0.71
N LEU A 7 3.23 -4.04 -0.52
CA LEU A 7 2.57 -5.12 -1.22
C LEU A 7 1.39 -4.55 -2.00
N THR A 8 1.17 -5.06 -3.20
CA THR A 8 -0.06 -4.86 -3.94
C THR A 8 -0.93 -6.09 -3.81
N LEU A 9 -2.16 -5.92 -3.33
CA LEU A 9 -3.12 -7.00 -3.15
C LEU A 9 -4.36 -6.74 -3.99
N ASP A 10 -4.92 -7.81 -4.53
CA ASP A 10 -6.26 -7.81 -5.10
C ASP A 10 -7.22 -8.31 -4.01
N VAL A 11 -7.92 -7.39 -3.32
CA VAL A 11 -8.84 -7.77 -2.23
C VAL A 11 -10.24 -8.09 -2.76
N PHE A 12 -11.00 -8.90 -2.00
CA PHE A 12 -12.32 -9.43 -2.40
C PHE A 12 -12.31 -10.36 -3.61
N THR A 13 -11.17 -10.99 -3.90
CA THR A 13 -11.01 -11.95 -4.99
C THR A 13 -9.96 -13.02 -4.62
N THR A 14 -9.99 -14.15 -5.31
CA THR A 14 -8.90 -15.14 -5.35
C THR A 14 -8.24 -15.21 -6.74
N THR A 15 -8.74 -14.43 -7.70
CA THR A 15 -8.25 -14.35 -9.08
C THR A 15 -7.39 -13.11 -9.23
N ARG A 16 -6.19 -13.27 -9.81
CA ARG A 16 -5.27 -12.16 -10.11
C ARG A 16 -5.92 -11.14 -11.04
N PHE A 17 -5.72 -9.86 -10.74
CA PHE A 17 -6.33 -8.72 -11.43
C PHE A 17 -7.87 -8.67 -11.34
N GLY A 18 -8.44 -9.28 -10.30
CA GLY A 18 -9.85 -9.14 -9.95
C GLY A 18 -10.05 -8.29 -8.69
N GLY A 19 -11.31 -8.08 -8.29
CA GLY A 19 -11.63 -7.41 -7.03
C GLY A 19 -11.20 -5.94 -7.01
N ASN A 20 -10.68 -5.48 -5.88
CA ASN A 20 -10.22 -4.10 -5.68
C ASN A 20 -8.72 -4.07 -5.38
N PRO A 21 -7.89 -3.37 -6.17
CA PRO A 21 -6.48 -3.19 -5.88
C PRO A 21 -6.26 -2.41 -4.59
N LEU A 22 -5.30 -2.85 -3.78
CA LEU A 22 -4.90 -2.20 -2.54
C LEU A 22 -3.39 -2.24 -2.36
N ALA A 23 -2.78 -1.08 -2.10
CA ALA A 23 -1.40 -1.00 -1.64
C ALA A 23 -1.34 -1.05 -0.11
N VAL A 24 -0.47 -1.91 0.44
CA VAL A 24 -0.28 -2.06 1.89
C VAL A 24 1.19 -1.85 2.24
N PHE A 25 1.45 -1.03 3.25
CA PHE A 25 2.75 -0.84 3.87
C PHE A 25 2.73 -1.51 5.26
N PRO A 26 3.25 -2.75 5.41
CA PRO A 26 3.16 -3.48 6.68
C PRO A 26 3.92 -2.79 7.82
N GLU A 27 5.03 -2.13 7.50
CA GLU A 27 5.92 -1.45 8.44
C GLU A 27 5.99 0.04 8.12
N ALA A 28 4.87 0.75 8.33
CA ALA A 28 4.71 2.17 7.97
C ALA A 28 5.22 3.15 9.06
N ALA A 29 5.80 2.64 10.15
CA ALA A 29 6.29 3.49 11.23
C ALA A 29 7.30 4.51 10.73
N GLY A 30 7.09 5.78 11.08
CA GLY A 30 7.94 6.89 10.64
C GLY A 30 7.50 7.54 9.32
N LEU A 31 6.38 7.13 8.72
CA LEU A 31 5.65 7.92 7.73
C LEU A 31 4.68 8.86 8.46
N SER A 32 4.73 10.14 8.10
CA SER A 32 3.71 11.12 8.50
C SER A 32 2.47 11.01 7.62
N ASP A 33 1.34 11.55 8.10
CA ASP A 33 0.09 11.56 7.34
C ASP A 33 0.24 12.26 5.99
N ALA A 34 1.02 13.35 5.92
CA ALA A 34 1.29 14.06 4.68
C ALA A 34 2.10 13.21 3.69
N GLU A 35 3.06 12.41 4.18
CA GLU A 35 3.80 11.47 3.35
C GLU A 35 2.91 10.31 2.89
N MET A 36 2.07 9.76 3.77
CA MET A 36 1.09 8.73 3.40
C MET A 36 0.12 9.24 2.32
N GLN A 37 -0.36 10.48 2.48
CA GLN A 37 -1.25 11.11 1.50
C GLN A 37 -0.54 11.34 0.16
N ALA A 38 0.74 11.75 0.17
CA ALA A 38 1.52 11.93 -1.05
C ALA A 38 1.83 10.61 -1.77
N ILE A 39 1.95 9.50 -1.04
CA ILE A 39 2.10 8.15 -1.60
C ILE A 39 0.80 7.68 -2.26
N ALA A 40 -0.35 8.01 -1.67
CA ALA A 40 -1.68 7.55 -2.12
C ALA A 40 -2.32 8.43 -3.21
N ALA A 41 -1.78 9.63 -3.46
CA ALA A 41 -2.28 10.59 -4.46
C ALA A 41 -2.04 10.09 -5.89
#